data_AF-A0A9X2RLS9-F1
#
_entry.id   AF-A0A9X2RLS9-F1
#
_cell.length_a   1.000
_cell.length_b   1.000
_cell.length_c   1.000
_cell.angle_alpha   90.00
_cell.angle_beta   90.00
_cell.angle_gamma   90.00
#
_symmetry.space_group_name_H-M   'P 1'
#
loop_
_entity.id
_entity.type
_entity.pdbx_description
1 polymer ?
#
loop_
_entity_poly.entity_id
_entity_poly.type
_entity_poly.pdbx_seq_one_letter_code
_entity_poly.pdbx_strand_id
1 'polypeptide(L)'
;MHGSAGSSDGDRTELLPRGYRVGDWEVTERIGAGGWATVYEGRSAGDGGPSPHSGRAAGRPGHGVPRGVALKVLPTAGLAPRQARKAAETARREVEFGRRSSHPRLIRLLDSVVLSEPDSPILDGAVVLVMERAERSLRDMLDAGVIGAGVGAGNDAGDGDGNGAGAGAGDGDGDGAHAVGVRLFAEICEGLAHLHRSGWVHGDLKPDNILLMPDGSVKLSDFGLATELTGTHGTHGYAPPMGTFDYLPPERWRAPLGERGVEVRPSADIWALGIMIHEVFAAGASPFPGATPMARGAATQEYAEGRAPLRLDSAVPPFWRALAADCLAPTHAARATHTAESLLARITGRRASATTAEPPVGTPVEPPAETPVETLVEATVETGHPVMRRRRRRARATLAAVAVCTVGAAIWPYAVGDGVAGTHGTHAAHGTSGTPGHPGKPGVAAAEAAGRLRVFNAELSCRGRTDRDPQCSLGLAIDPLRPYTIDNVVPTRVWHGDELTVDCLLPQGMPIIDEADTQSAAWYRVRLPRGSARPTAWLPAVRTKDHPRIPECPRPASVR
;
A
#
# COMPACT_ATOMS: atom_id res chain seq x y z
N MET A 1 -34.96 -24.32 -36.05
CA MET A 1 -34.42 -22.96 -36.17
C MET A 1 -33.88 -22.55 -34.81
N HIS A 2 -32.59 -22.77 -34.59
CA HIS A 2 -31.85 -22.26 -33.43
C HIS A 2 -31.20 -20.93 -33.81
N GLY A 3 -31.38 -19.90 -32.98
CA GLY A 3 -30.72 -18.61 -33.10
C GLY A 3 -30.07 -18.26 -31.77
N SER A 4 -28.75 -18.37 -31.73
CA SER A 4 -27.86 -18.09 -30.61
C SER A 4 -27.88 -16.59 -30.27
N ALA A 5 -28.09 -16.23 -29.01
CA ALA A 5 -27.80 -14.89 -28.51
C ALA A 5 -26.33 -14.84 -28.08
N GLY A 6 -25.49 -14.27 -28.95
CA GLY A 6 -24.08 -14.02 -28.69
C GLY A 6 -23.88 -12.97 -27.60
N SER A 7 -23.02 -13.30 -26.65
CA SER A 7 -22.36 -12.35 -25.75
C SER A 7 -21.58 -11.33 -26.58
N SER A 8 -21.93 -10.05 -26.43
CA SER A 8 -21.15 -8.93 -26.95
C SER A 8 -19.99 -8.66 -25.99
N ASP A 9 -18.88 -9.36 -26.22
CA ASP A 9 -17.55 -8.96 -25.76
C ASP A 9 -17.20 -7.64 -26.44
N GLY A 10 -17.14 -6.57 -25.66
CA GLY A 10 -16.85 -5.23 -26.16
C GLY A 10 -15.39 -5.13 -26.55
N ASP A 11 -15.14 -5.07 -27.85
CA ASP A 11 -13.91 -4.65 -28.55
C ASP A 11 -12.95 -3.81 -27.67
N ARG A 12 -11.95 -4.48 -27.07
CA ARG A 12 -10.89 -3.84 -26.27
C ARG A 12 -9.73 -3.51 -27.20
N THR A 13 -9.65 -2.24 -27.63
CA THR A 13 -8.59 -1.73 -28.52
C THR A 13 -7.20 -2.08 -27.97
N GLU A 14 -6.43 -2.84 -28.74
CA GLU A 14 -5.04 -3.17 -28.45
C GLU A 14 -4.19 -1.89 -28.52
N LEU A 15 -3.51 -1.51 -27.43
CA LEU A 15 -2.75 -0.25 -27.34
C LEU A 15 -1.55 -0.27 -28.31
N LEU A 16 -0.82 -1.39 -28.35
CA LEU A 16 0.22 -1.64 -29.35
C LEU A 16 -0.19 -2.85 -30.19
N PRO A 17 -0.41 -2.71 -31.50
CA PRO A 17 -0.79 -3.84 -32.33
C PRO A 17 0.38 -4.81 -32.51
N ARG A 18 0.07 -6.08 -32.77
CA ARG A 18 1.07 -7.08 -33.18
C ARG A 18 1.88 -6.59 -34.39
N GLY A 19 3.19 -6.76 -34.32
CA GLY A 19 4.15 -6.28 -35.33
C GLY A 19 4.68 -4.86 -35.09
N TYR A 20 4.11 -4.12 -34.12
CA TYR A 20 4.59 -2.78 -33.78
C TYR A 20 6.02 -2.83 -33.22
N ARG A 21 6.88 -1.89 -33.63
CA ARG A 21 8.28 -1.84 -33.19
C ARG A 21 8.49 -0.92 -32.00
N VAL A 22 9.10 -1.43 -30.94
CA VAL A 22 9.59 -0.68 -29.78
C VAL A 22 11.10 -0.85 -29.69
N GLY A 23 11.86 0.11 -30.24
CA GLY A 23 13.31 -0.03 -30.36
C GLY A 23 13.68 -1.25 -31.21
N ASP A 24 14.48 -2.16 -30.64
CA ASP A 24 14.91 -3.41 -31.29
C ASP A 24 13.92 -4.58 -31.13
N TRP A 25 12.73 -4.31 -30.59
CA TRP A 25 11.73 -5.33 -30.26
C TRP A 25 10.47 -5.17 -31.09
N GLU A 26 9.90 -6.29 -31.51
CA GLU A 26 8.61 -6.35 -32.19
C GLU A 26 7.55 -6.92 -31.25
N VAL A 27 6.43 -6.21 -31.08
CA VAL A 27 5.28 -6.63 -30.27
C VAL A 27 4.62 -7.87 -30.89
N THR A 28 4.32 -8.87 -30.06
CA THR A 28 3.76 -10.14 -30.52
C THR A 28 2.34 -10.37 -30.00
N GLU A 29 2.17 -10.39 -28.69
CA GLU A 29 0.88 -10.59 -28.04
C GLU A 29 0.77 -9.78 -26.75
N ARG A 30 -0.46 -9.52 -26.31
CA ARG A 30 -0.72 -8.86 -25.04
C ARG A 30 -0.71 -9.87 -23.90
N ILE A 31 0.11 -9.62 -22.89
CA ILE A 31 0.22 -10.45 -21.68
C ILE A 31 -0.88 -10.06 -20.68
N GLY A 32 -1.08 -8.76 -20.47
CA GLY A 32 -2.05 -8.28 -19.49
C GLY A 32 -2.19 -6.76 -19.50
N ALA A 33 -3.21 -6.23 -18.84
CA ALA A 33 -3.28 -4.80 -18.55
C ALA A 33 -3.74 -4.56 -17.11
N GLY A 34 -3.08 -3.61 -16.46
CA GLY A 34 -3.46 -3.07 -15.16
C GLY A 34 -3.87 -1.61 -15.28
N GLY A 35 -4.23 -0.99 -14.14
CA GLY A 35 -4.79 0.36 -14.11
C GLY A 35 -3.86 1.49 -14.60
N TRP A 36 -2.57 1.23 -14.80
CA TRP A 36 -1.57 2.25 -15.19
C TRP A 36 -0.64 1.81 -16.32
N ALA A 37 -0.69 0.54 -16.74
CA ALA A 37 0.19 0.00 -17.76
C ALA A 37 -0.43 -1.20 -18.46
N THR A 38 -0.07 -1.39 -19.72
CA THR A 38 -0.35 -2.61 -20.48
C THR A 38 0.96 -3.32 -20.77
N VAL A 39 1.01 -4.64 -20.56
CA VAL A 39 2.23 -5.43 -20.80
C VAL A 39 2.04 -6.30 -22.01
N TYR A 40 2.99 -6.25 -22.93
CA TYR A 40 3.05 -7.04 -24.15
C TYR A 40 4.28 -7.95 -24.15
N GLU A 41 4.21 -9.03 -24.91
CA GLU A 41 5.37 -9.83 -25.26
C GLU A 41 6.05 -9.22 -26.48
N GLY A 42 7.37 -9.12 -26.42
CA GLY A 42 8.21 -8.67 -27.52
C GLY A 42 9.19 -9.76 -27.95
N ARG A 43 9.50 -9.83 -29.24
CA ARG A 43 10.58 -10.65 -29.80
C ARG A 43 11.64 -9.76 -30.42
N SER A 44 12.89 -10.22 -30.45
CA SER A 44 13.95 -9.46 -31.12
C SER A 44 13.61 -9.30 -32.61
N ALA A 45 13.61 -8.07 -33.09
CA ALA A 45 13.49 -7.75 -34.51
C ALA A 45 14.88 -7.94 -35.15
N GLY A 46 15.28 -9.18 -35.41
CA GLY A 46 16.63 -9.48 -35.93
C GLY A 46 17.01 -8.67 -37.18
N ASP A 47 18.23 -8.12 -37.21
CA ASP A 47 19.00 -7.46 -38.29
C ASP A 47 18.23 -6.84 -39.49
N GLY A 48 17.07 -6.23 -39.23
CA GLY A 48 16.21 -5.61 -40.24
C GLY A 48 16.45 -4.11 -40.37
N GLY A 49 17.67 -3.70 -40.73
CA GLY A 49 18.06 -2.34 -41.11
C GLY A 49 17.95 -1.26 -40.01
N PRO A 50 18.75 -0.18 -40.07
CA PRO A 50 18.70 0.84 -39.03
C PRO A 50 17.33 1.51 -38.98
N SER A 51 16.71 1.52 -37.79
CA SER A 51 15.58 2.40 -37.49
C SER A 51 16.05 3.86 -37.56
N PRO A 52 15.29 4.81 -38.14
CA PRO A 52 15.71 6.21 -38.29
C PRO A 52 15.90 6.97 -36.97
N HIS A 53 15.61 6.35 -35.83
CA HIS A 53 15.49 7.04 -34.53
C HIS A 53 16.46 6.55 -33.44
N SER A 54 17.50 5.78 -33.78
CA SER A 54 18.56 5.45 -32.83
C SER A 54 19.87 6.17 -33.18
N GLY A 55 20.16 7.25 -32.45
CA GLY A 55 21.44 7.97 -32.53
C GLY A 55 22.61 7.22 -31.88
N ARG A 56 22.66 5.89 -31.99
CA ARG A 56 23.66 5.07 -31.32
C ARG A 56 24.31 4.09 -32.30
N ALA A 57 25.64 4.17 -32.38
CA ALA A 57 26.45 3.37 -33.28
C ALA A 57 26.20 1.86 -33.09
N ALA A 58 26.02 1.15 -34.21
CA ALA A 58 25.78 -0.28 -34.28
C ALA A 58 26.96 -1.08 -33.69
N GLY A 59 26.80 -1.57 -32.46
CA GLY A 59 27.58 -2.67 -31.92
C GLY A 59 26.86 -3.99 -32.23
N ARG A 60 27.61 -5.00 -32.70
CA ARG A 60 27.10 -6.37 -32.90
C ARG A 60 26.35 -6.87 -31.66
N PRO A 61 25.25 -7.64 -31.80
CA PRO A 61 24.55 -8.20 -30.65
C PRO A 61 25.46 -9.20 -29.94
N GLY A 62 25.82 -8.89 -28.69
CA GLY A 62 26.57 -9.79 -27.82
C GLY A 62 25.71 -11.01 -27.44
N HIS A 63 26.37 -12.16 -27.24
CA HIS A 63 25.77 -13.34 -26.63
C HIS A 63 25.07 -12.95 -25.31
N GLY A 64 23.73 -13.06 -25.25
CA GLY A 64 22.96 -12.80 -24.03
C GLY A 64 21.62 -12.07 -24.19
N VAL A 65 21.22 -11.69 -25.40
CA VAL A 65 19.90 -11.07 -25.63
C VAL A 65 18.80 -12.15 -25.50
N PRO A 66 17.81 -11.99 -24.60
CA PRO A 66 16.71 -12.94 -24.44
C PRO A 66 15.92 -13.13 -25.74
N ARG A 67 15.46 -14.36 -26.01
CA ARG A 67 14.63 -14.67 -27.19
C ARG A 67 13.29 -13.91 -27.20
N GLY A 68 12.79 -13.54 -26.02
CA GLY A 68 11.60 -12.72 -25.83
C GLY A 68 11.71 -11.84 -24.59
N VAL A 69 10.95 -10.74 -24.58
CA VAL A 69 10.92 -9.71 -23.53
C VAL A 69 9.50 -9.37 -23.14
N ALA A 70 9.33 -8.78 -21.96
CA ALA A 70 8.10 -8.11 -21.60
C ALA A 70 8.23 -6.60 -21.85
N LEU A 71 7.25 -6.01 -22.53
CA LEU A 71 7.16 -4.60 -22.87
C LEU A 71 6.03 -3.98 -22.04
N LYS A 72 6.37 -3.33 -20.92
CA LYS A 72 5.41 -2.63 -20.07
C LYS A 72 5.23 -1.22 -20.58
N VAL A 73 4.10 -0.96 -21.21
CA VAL A 73 3.74 0.32 -21.82
C VAL A 73 2.95 1.15 -20.81
N LEU A 74 3.49 2.30 -20.46
CA LEU A 74 2.85 3.32 -19.65
C LEU A 74 2.46 4.47 -20.58
N PRO A 75 1.18 4.54 -21.02
CA PRO A 75 0.72 5.62 -21.86
C PRO A 75 0.84 6.94 -21.10
N THR A 76 1.21 8.00 -21.82
CA THR A 76 1.27 9.36 -21.28
C THR A 76 0.25 10.28 -21.93
N ALA A 77 -0.27 9.90 -23.09
CA ALA A 77 -1.14 10.73 -23.91
C ALA A 77 -2.57 10.17 -23.97
N GLY A 78 -3.56 11.05 -24.15
CA GLY A 78 -4.98 10.74 -23.89
C GLY A 78 -5.36 10.62 -22.40
N LEU A 79 -4.36 10.55 -21.52
CA LEU A 79 -4.53 10.66 -20.07
C LEU A 79 -4.76 12.12 -19.67
N ALA A 80 -5.56 12.34 -18.62
CA ALA A 80 -5.54 13.64 -17.96
C ALA A 80 -4.08 13.95 -17.58
N PRO A 81 -3.58 15.20 -17.69
CA PRO A 81 -2.16 15.52 -17.46
C PRO A 81 -1.61 15.07 -16.08
N ARG A 82 -2.51 14.63 -15.22
CA ARG A 82 -2.47 14.10 -13.86
C ARG A 82 -2.02 12.66 -13.83
N GLN A 83 -2.78 11.86 -14.56
CA GLN A 83 -2.49 10.47 -14.81
C GLN A 83 -1.22 10.35 -15.66
N ALA A 84 -1.00 11.28 -16.61
CA ALA A 84 0.23 11.36 -17.39
C ALA A 84 1.47 11.63 -16.51
N ARG A 85 1.41 12.63 -15.62
CA ARG A 85 2.49 12.91 -14.66
C ARG A 85 2.77 11.71 -13.75
N LYS A 86 1.71 11.08 -13.23
CA LYS A 86 1.86 9.89 -12.39
C LYS A 86 2.45 8.70 -13.15
N ALA A 87 2.01 8.45 -14.38
CA ALA A 87 2.58 7.40 -15.24
C ALA A 87 4.08 7.67 -15.48
N ALA A 88 4.45 8.91 -15.76
CA ALA A 88 5.84 9.33 -15.93
C ALA A 88 6.66 9.20 -14.63
N GLU A 89 6.12 9.58 -13.47
CA GLU A 89 6.80 9.41 -12.17
C GLU A 89 6.99 7.93 -11.81
N THR A 90 5.97 7.10 -12.08
CA THR A 90 6.04 5.64 -11.89
C THR A 90 7.12 5.03 -12.78
N ALA A 91 7.13 5.39 -14.07
CA ALA A 91 8.15 4.92 -15.01
C ALA A 91 9.56 5.38 -14.60
N ARG A 92 9.73 6.64 -14.18
CA ARG A 92 11.01 7.16 -13.70
C ARG A 92 11.53 6.42 -12.48
N ARG A 93 10.67 6.12 -11.50
CA ARG A 93 11.04 5.34 -10.31
C ARG A 93 11.49 3.93 -10.68
N GLU A 94 10.76 3.27 -11.57
CA GLU A 94 11.08 1.91 -12.01
C GLU A 94 12.39 1.87 -12.83
N VAL A 95 12.64 2.87 -13.68
CA VAL A 95 13.92 3.02 -14.41
C VAL A 95 15.08 3.30 -13.45
N GLU A 96 14.91 4.21 -12.50
CA GLU A 96 15.94 4.55 -11.52
C GLU A 96 16.31 3.33 -10.67
N PHE A 97 15.30 2.62 -10.16
CA PHE A 97 15.50 1.39 -9.43
C PHE A 97 16.21 0.32 -10.27
N GLY A 98 15.70 0.05 -11.48
CA GLY A 98 16.24 -0.98 -12.38
C GLY A 98 17.67 -0.72 -12.83
N ARG A 99 18.12 0.54 -12.84
CA ARG A 99 19.53 0.90 -13.13
C ARG A 99 20.46 0.73 -11.94
N ARG A 100 19.96 0.88 -10.71
CA ARG A 100 20.75 0.82 -9.47
C ARG A 100 20.78 -0.56 -8.83
N SER A 101 19.84 -1.43 -9.20
CA SER A 101 19.65 -2.73 -8.57
C SER A 101 19.74 -3.86 -9.58
N SER A 102 20.55 -4.88 -9.28
CA SER A 102 20.65 -6.10 -10.06
C SER A 102 20.78 -7.28 -9.11
N HIS A 103 19.86 -8.23 -9.23
CA HIS A 103 19.82 -9.42 -8.38
C HIS A 103 19.06 -10.55 -9.07
N PRO A 104 19.44 -11.83 -8.90
CA PRO A 104 18.74 -12.96 -9.52
C PRO A 104 17.24 -13.05 -9.20
N ARG A 105 16.83 -12.49 -8.06
CA ARG A 105 15.43 -12.46 -7.57
C ARG A 105 14.67 -11.18 -7.86
N LEU A 106 15.22 -10.29 -8.68
CA LEU A 106 14.52 -9.08 -9.15
C LEU A 106 14.41 -9.16 -10.66
N ILE A 107 13.24 -8.79 -11.21
CA ILE A 107 13.06 -8.75 -12.66
C ILE A 107 14.01 -7.71 -13.24
N ARG A 108 14.76 -8.08 -14.28
CA ARG A 108 15.74 -7.17 -14.86
C ARG A 108 15.07 -6.23 -15.85
N LEU A 109 15.32 -4.93 -15.66
CA LEU A 109 15.09 -3.91 -16.68
C LEU A 109 16.21 -3.99 -17.71
N LEU A 110 15.87 -4.24 -18.96
CA LEU A 110 16.80 -4.36 -20.08
C LEU A 110 17.04 -3.01 -20.73
N ASP A 111 15.97 -2.25 -20.94
CA ASP A 111 15.98 -0.93 -21.58
C ASP A 111 14.73 -0.13 -21.23
N SER A 112 14.72 1.16 -21.56
CA SER A 112 13.55 2.04 -21.47
C SER A 112 13.45 2.90 -22.73
N VAL A 113 12.33 2.81 -23.43
CA VAL A 113 12.06 3.53 -24.67
C VAL A 113 10.96 4.55 -24.44
N VAL A 114 11.10 5.76 -24.99
CA VAL A 114 9.99 6.72 -25.06
C VAL A 114 9.53 6.74 -26.51
N LEU A 115 8.25 6.45 -26.75
CA LEU A 115 7.68 6.43 -28.09
C LEU A 115 7.50 7.86 -28.59
N SER A 116 7.74 8.08 -29.88
CA SER A 116 7.42 9.32 -30.58
C SER A 116 6.55 8.95 -31.77
N GLU A 117 5.25 9.21 -31.64
CA GLU A 117 4.22 8.76 -32.57
C GLU A 117 3.26 9.92 -32.88
N PRO A 118 3.68 10.88 -33.71
CA PRO A 118 2.90 12.09 -33.98
C PRO A 118 1.49 11.79 -34.51
N ASP A 119 1.36 10.68 -35.24
CA ASP A 119 0.11 10.22 -35.85
C ASP A 119 -0.73 9.34 -34.90
N SER A 120 -0.20 8.96 -33.74
CA SER A 120 -0.92 8.23 -32.67
C SER A 120 -0.84 8.97 -31.34
N PRO A 121 -1.76 9.92 -31.09
CA PRO A 121 -1.77 10.73 -29.87
C PRO A 121 -1.99 9.96 -28.57
N ILE A 122 -2.24 8.64 -28.60
CA ILE A 122 -2.34 7.80 -27.40
C ILE A 122 -0.96 7.20 -27.04
N LEU A 123 -0.11 7.01 -28.05
CA LEU A 123 1.22 6.42 -27.92
C LEU A 123 2.33 7.47 -27.83
N ASP A 124 2.10 8.67 -28.35
CA ASP A 124 3.12 9.72 -28.33
C ASP A 124 3.56 10.07 -26.89
N GLY A 125 4.86 9.98 -26.64
CA GLY A 125 5.48 10.17 -25.33
C GLY A 125 5.33 8.98 -24.37
N ALA A 126 4.63 7.91 -24.76
CA ALA A 126 4.44 6.75 -23.89
C ALA A 126 5.80 6.14 -23.53
N VAL A 127 5.96 5.76 -22.26
CA VAL A 127 7.19 5.13 -21.78
C VAL A 127 7.00 3.62 -21.83
N VAL A 128 7.90 2.93 -22.52
CA VAL A 128 7.94 1.48 -22.59
C VAL A 128 9.16 0.97 -21.83
N LEU A 129 8.91 0.17 -20.80
CA LEU A 129 9.96 -0.53 -20.06
C LEU A 129 10.15 -1.91 -20.69
N VAL A 130 11.36 -2.18 -21.16
CA VAL A 130 11.76 -3.47 -21.73
C VAL A 130 12.35 -4.31 -20.62
N MET A 131 11.74 -5.45 -20.32
CA MET A 131 12.08 -6.28 -19.16
C MET A 131 12.28 -7.73 -19.56
N GLU A 132 12.89 -8.51 -18.67
CA GLU A 132 12.87 -9.97 -18.78
C GLU A 132 11.43 -10.51 -18.87
N ARG A 133 11.24 -11.53 -19.72
CA ARG A 133 9.96 -12.21 -19.86
C ARG A 133 9.83 -13.29 -18.80
N ALA A 134 8.85 -13.12 -17.91
CA ALA A 134 8.37 -14.19 -17.03
C ALA A 134 7.35 -15.08 -17.75
N GLU A 135 7.17 -16.30 -17.28
CA GLU A 135 6.13 -17.20 -17.80
C GLU A 135 4.74 -16.75 -17.34
N ARG A 136 4.59 -16.48 -16.03
CA ARG A 136 3.32 -16.09 -15.39
C ARG A 136 3.57 -15.38 -14.06
N SER A 137 2.54 -14.78 -13.47
CA SER A 137 2.58 -14.25 -12.10
C SER A 137 2.06 -15.26 -11.07
N LEU A 138 2.33 -15.02 -9.78
CA LEU A 138 1.74 -15.81 -8.69
C LEU A 138 0.23 -15.60 -8.62
N ARG A 139 -0.28 -14.40 -9.00
CA ARG A 139 -1.74 -14.16 -9.15
C ARG A 139 -2.36 -15.17 -10.10
N ASP A 140 -1.77 -15.34 -11.29
CA ASP A 140 -2.28 -16.29 -12.29
C ASP A 140 -2.30 -17.72 -11.77
N MET A 141 -1.31 -18.11 -10.95
CA MET A 141 -1.27 -19.43 -10.32
C MET A 141 -2.35 -19.62 -9.25
N LEU A 142 -2.64 -18.59 -8.46
CA LEU A 142 -3.70 -18.62 -7.45
C LEU A 142 -5.07 -18.70 -8.12
N ASP A 143 -5.31 -17.88 -9.13
CA ASP A 143 -6.59 -17.83 -9.86
C ASP A 143 -6.87 -19.13 -10.62
N ALA A 144 -5.82 -19.79 -11.11
CA ALA A 144 -5.93 -21.10 -11.75
C ALA A 144 -6.08 -22.28 -10.76
N GLY A 145 -6.03 -22.03 -9.44
CA GLY A 145 -6.11 -23.08 -8.41
C GLY A 145 -4.93 -24.05 -8.41
N VAL A 146 -3.84 -23.75 -9.14
CA VAL A 146 -2.72 -24.66 -9.40
C VAL A 146 -1.91 -24.97 -8.15
N ILE A 147 -1.93 -24.08 -7.16
CA ILE A 147 -1.31 -24.34 -5.85
C ILE A 147 -2.24 -25.16 -4.93
N GLY A 148 -3.56 -25.06 -5.13
CA GLY A 148 -4.59 -25.74 -4.33
C GLY A 148 -5.01 -27.13 -4.81
N ALA A 149 -4.73 -27.51 -6.06
CA ALA A 149 -5.14 -28.81 -6.61
C ALA A 149 -4.42 -30.03 -6.00
N GLY A 150 -3.35 -29.83 -5.22
CA GLY A 150 -2.74 -30.84 -4.34
C GLY A 150 -3.20 -30.73 -2.88
N VAL A 151 -4.15 -29.85 -2.57
CA VAL A 151 -4.51 -29.43 -1.22
C VAL A 151 -6.04 -29.42 -1.10
N GLY A 152 -6.62 -30.62 -0.94
CA GLY A 152 -7.98 -30.78 -0.44
C GLY A 152 -9.08 -30.86 -1.49
N ALA A 153 -9.24 -32.04 -2.10
CA ALA A 153 -10.55 -32.51 -2.54
C ALA A 153 -10.72 -33.96 -2.04
N GLY A 154 -11.14 -34.09 -0.77
CA GLY A 154 -11.87 -35.28 -0.36
C GLY A 154 -13.19 -35.26 -1.12
N ASN A 155 -13.30 -36.08 -2.17
CA ASN A 155 -14.56 -36.33 -2.84
C ASN A 155 -15.47 -37.12 -1.90
N ASP A 156 -16.32 -36.41 -1.15
CA ASP A 156 -17.54 -37.00 -0.59
C ASP A 156 -18.56 -37.16 -1.72
N ALA A 157 -18.53 -38.32 -2.36
CA ALA A 157 -19.65 -38.92 -3.08
C ALA A 157 -19.91 -40.30 -2.44
N GLY A 158 -21.09 -40.45 -1.84
CA GLY A 158 -21.42 -41.53 -0.93
C GLY A 158 -21.62 -42.92 -1.55
N ASP A 159 -21.52 -43.95 -0.70
CA ASP A 159 -22.59 -44.90 -0.38
C ASP A 159 -22.08 -45.92 0.65
N GLY A 160 -22.99 -46.51 1.42
CA GLY A 160 -22.71 -47.18 2.70
C GLY A 160 -22.12 -48.60 2.67
N ASP A 161 -21.97 -49.07 3.92
CA ASP A 161 -21.74 -50.44 4.44
C ASP A 161 -20.30 -50.92 4.74
N GLY A 162 -20.08 -51.23 6.03
CA GLY A 162 -19.31 -52.41 6.45
C GLY A 162 -17.90 -52.24 7.05
N ASN A 163 -17.82 -52.04 8.37
CA ASN A 163 -16.92 -52.66 9.37
C ASN A 163 -15.42 -52.92 9.03
N GLY A 164 -14.50 -52.37 9.85
CA GLY A 164 -13.13 -52.91 9.99
C GLY A 164 -12.05 -51.90 10.41
N ALA A 165 -11.48 -52.08 11.60
CA ALA A 165 -10.40 -51.30 12.18
C ALA A 165 -9.06 -51.41 11.44
N GLY A 166 -8.21 -50.37 11.52
CA GLY A 166 -6.78 -50.48 11.21
C GLY A 166 -6.13 -49.16 10.82
N ALA A 167 -5.10 -48.78 11.56
CA ALA A 167 -4.35 -47.53 11.44
C ALA A 167 -3.56 -47.42 10.12
N GLY A 168 -3.39 -46.17 9.66
CA GLY A 168 -2.54 -45.83 8.53
C GLY A 168 -2.87 -44.45 7.97
N ALA A 169 -2.59 -43.38 8.73
CA ALA A 169 -2.60 -42.03 8.20
C ALA A 169 -1.43 -41.90 7.21
N GLY A 170 -1.73 -41.85 5.92
CA GLY A 170 -0.75 -41.67 4.85
C GLY A 170 -0.27 -40.23 4.79
N ASP A 171 0.97 -40.00 5.21
CA ASP A 171 1.77 -38.79 5.00
C ASP A 171 2.23 -38.66 3.53
N GLY A 172 1.30 -38.66 2.57
CA GLY A 172 1.61 -38.72 1.14
C GLY A 172 1.45 -37.41 0.36
N ASP A 173 0.41 -36.62 0.66
CA ASP A 173 0.01 -35.51 -0.20
C ASP A 173 0.47 -34.12 0.29
N GLY A 174 0.96 -34.03 1.54
CA GLY A 174 1.40 -32.77 2.16
C GLY A 174 2.81 -32.31 1.77
N ASP A 175 3.65 -33.20 1.22
CA ASP A 175 5.08 -32.93 0.98
C ASP A 175 5.32 -32.07 -0.28
N GLY A 176 4.51 -32.26 -1.32
CA GLY A 176 4.62 -31.50 -2.58
C GLY A 176 4.26 -30.01 -2.42
N ALA A 177 3.13 -29.72 -1.78
CA ALA A 177 2.70 -28.33 -1.49
C ALA A 177 3.68 -27.62 -0.55
N HIS A 178 4.25 -28.36 0.40
CA HIS A 178 5.28 -27.85 1.30
C HIS A 178 6.56 -27.48 0.56
N ALA A 179 7.08 -28.37 -0.30
CA ALA A 179 8.29 -28.13 -1.08
C ALA A 179 8.16 -26.95 -2.06
N VAL A 180 7.01 -26.81 -2.72
CA VAL A 180 6.70 -25.66 -3.58
C VAL A 180 6.68 -24.36 -2.77
N GLY A 181 6.02 -24.36 -1.62
CA GLY A 181 6.00 -23.22 -0.71
C GLY A 181 7.39 -22.81 -0.20
N VAL A 182 8.24 -23.79 0.14
CA VAL A 182 9.61 -23.54 0.61
C VAL A 182 10.41 -22.83 -0.47
N ARG A 183 10.39 -23.33 -1.72
CA ARG A 183 11.09 -22.68 -2.83
C ARG A 183 10.55 -21.27 -3.07
N LEU A 184 9.22 -21.14 -3.21
CA LEU A 184 8.56 -19.88 -3.51
C LEU A 184 8.92 -18.79 -2.49
N PHE A 185 8.67 -19.03 -1.21
CA PHE A 185 8.88 -18.01 -0.18
C PHE A 185 10.35 -17.82 0.19
N ALA A 186 11.21 -18.82 0.01
CA ALA A 186 12.66 -18.60 0.14
C ALA A 186 13.15 -17.60 -0.92
N GLU A 187 12.77 -17.78 -2.19
CA GLU A 187 13.23 -16.91 -3.27
C GLU A 187 12.62 -15.49 -3.19
N ILE A 188 11.35 -15.37 -2.74
CA ILE A 188 10.74 -14.06 -2.42
C ILE A 188 11.51 -13.36 -1.30
N CYS A 189 11.76 -14.06 -0.18
CA CYS A 189 12.51 -13.50 0.95
C CYS A 189 13.94 -13.12 0.56
N GLU A 190 14.59 -13.90 -0.31
CA GLU A 190 15.92 -13.58 -0.83
C GLU A 190 15.92 -12.26 -1.62
N GLY A 191 14.93 -12.06 -2.50
CA GLY A 191 14.74 -10.80 -3.23
C GLY A 191 14.44 -9.61 -2.32
N LEU A 192 13.54 -9.77 -1.34
CA LEU A 192 13.22 -8.73 -0.37
C LEU A 192 14.41 -8.38 0.53
N ALA A 193 15.15 -9.39 0.98
CA ALA A 193 16.34 -9.21 1.79
C ALA A 193 17.40 -8.39 1.04
N HIS A 194 17.64 -8.70 -0.25
CA HIS A 194 18.49 -7.87 -1.09
C HIS A 194 17.97 -6.43 -1.20
N LEU A 195 16.68 -6.26 -1.48
CA LEU A 195 16.04 -4.94 -1.62
C LEU A 195 16.21 -4.09 -0.34
N HIS A 196 15.90 -4.67 0.82
CA HIS A 196 15.94 -4.00 2.12
C HIS A 196 17.37 -3.63 2.52
N ARG A 197 18.35 -4.52 2.29
CA ARG A 197 19.78 -4.21 2.54
C ARG A 197 20.32 -3.10 1.65
N SER A 198 19.83 -3.03 0.42
CA SER A 198 20.19 -1.96 -0.52
C SER A 198 19.51 -0.62 -0.18
N GLY A 199 18.74 -0.55 0.91
CA GLY A 199 18.10 0.68 1.36
C GLY A 199 16.78 0.98 0.67
N TRP A 200 16.08 -0.02 0.15
CA TRP A 200 14.80 0.16 -0.55
C TRP A 200 13.67 -0.61 0.13
N VAL A 201 12.45 -0.09 0.00
CA VAL A 201 11.21 -0.81 0.31
C VAL A 201 10.42 -0.99 -0.97
N HIS A 202 9.82 -2.16 -1.18
CA HIS A 202 9.02 -2.43 -2.37
C HIS A 202 7.72 -1.63 -2.38
N GLY A 203 6.99 -1.63 -1.26
CA GLY A 203 5.82 -0.76 -1.03
C GLY A 203 4.50 -1.17 -1.70
N ASP A 204 4.52 -2.16 -2.59
CA ASP A 204 3.32 -2.76 -3.24
C ASP A 204 3.57 -4.26 -3.57
N LEU A 205 4.11 -4.99 -2.60
CA LEU A 205 4.30 -6.43 -2.72
C LEU A 205 2.93 -7.15 -2.74
N LYS A 206 2.70 -8.00 -3.72
CA LYS A 206 1.45 -8.77 -3.93
C LYS A 206 1.68 -9.89 -4.95
N PRO A 207 0.80 -10.88 -5.07
CA PRO A 207 0.95 -11.99 -6.02
C PRO A 207 1.17 -11.55 -7.48
N ASP A 208 0.53 -10.46 -7.90
CA ASP A 208 0.68 -9.88 -9.25
C ASP A 208 2.13 -9.44 -9.54
N ASN A 209 2.88 -9.10 -8.49
CA ASN A 209 4.26 -8.60 -8.54
C ASN A 209 5.30 -9.68 -8.19
N ILE A 210 4.86 -10.93 -8.05
CA ILE A 210 5.73 -12.11 -7.90
C ILE A 210 5.68 -12.88 -9.23
N LEU A 211 6.78 -12.88 -9.96
CA LEU A 211 6.86 -13.49 -11.28
C LEU A 211 7.56 -14.85 -11.22
N LEU A 212 7.00 -15.82 -11.93
CA LEU A 212 7.59 -17.14 -12.15
C LEU A 212 8.24 -17.17 -13.53
N MET A 213 9.53 -17.45 -13.54
CA MET A 213 10.34 -17.55 -14.74
C MET A 213 10.21 -18.95 -15.37
N PRO A 214 10.53 -19.13 -16.66
CA PRO A 214 10.44 -20.43 -17.34
C PRO A 214 11.31 -21.55 -16.72
N ASP A 215 12.36 -21.18 -15.98
CA ASP A 215 13.21 -22.12 -15.24
C ASP A 215 12.67 -22.48 -13.84
N GLY A 216 11.47 -21.98 -13.51
CA GLY A 216 10.81 -22.17 -12.22
C GLY A 216 11.30 -21.25 -11.10
N SER A 217 12.22 -20.33 -11.41
CA SER A 217 12.70 -19.33 -10.45
C SER A 217 11.70 -18.20 -10.23
N VAL A 218 11.76 -17.58 -9.05
CA VAL A 218 10.91 -16.47 -8.63
C VAL A 218 11.66 -15.15 -8.71
N LYS A 219 10.99 -14.12 -9.23
CA LYS A 219 11.49 -12.74 -9.27
C LYS A 219 10.44 -11.74 -8.82
N LEU A 220 10.85 -10.73 -8.06
CA LEU A 220 10.01 -9.59 -7.71
C LEU A 220 9.97 -8.59 -8.88
N SER A 221 8.82 -7.96 -9.11
CA SER A 221 8.61 -6.98 -10.17
C SER A 221 7.79 -5.76 -9.72
N ASP A 222 7.65 -4.79 -10.62
CA ASP A 222 6.84 -3.57 -10.43
C ASP A 222 7.31 -2.68 -9.28
N PHE A 223 8.47 -2.07 -9.49
CA PHE A 223 9.09 -1.15 -8.53
C PHE A 223 8.57 0.29 -8.64
N GLY A 224 7.42 0.49 -9.29
CA GLY A 224 6.81 1.82 -9.48
C GLY A 224 6.46 2.54 -8.17
N LEU A 225 6.25 1.78 -7.09
CA LEU A 225 6.01 2.29 -5.73
C LEU A 225 7.21 2.09 -4.78
N ALA A 226 8.32 1.54 -5.29
CA ALA A 226 9.51 1.37 -4.48
C ALA A 226 10.06 2.73 -4.04
N THR A 227 10.60 2.78 -2.82
CA THR A 227 11.12 4.02 -2.23
C THR A 227 12.42 3.77 -1.49
N GLU A 228 13.36 4.70 -1.67
CA GLU A 228 14.63 4.70 -0.97
C GLU A 228 14.42 5.13 0.49
N LEU A 229 15.08 4.43 1.39
CA LEU A 229 15.08 4.71 2.82
C LEU A 229 15.90 5.97 3.06
N THR A 230 15.21 7.06 3.41
CA THR A 230 15.76 8.42 3.50
C THR A 230 15.59 9.03 4.89
N GLY A 231 14.88 8.36 5.81
CA GLY A 231 14.68 8.81 7.18
C GLY A 231 15.97 8.91 7.99
N THR A 232 15.92 9.54 9.17
CA THR A 232 17.03 9.50 10.14
C THR A 232 17.43 8.03 10.39
N HIS A 233 18.70 7.72 10.10
CA HIS A 233 19.28 6.37 10.11
C HIS A 233 18.81 5.38 9.01
N GLY A 234 18.17 5.85 7.94
CA GLY A 234 17.72 4.99 6.83
C GLY A 234 16.64 3.98 7.24
N THR A 235 15.77 4.36 8.17
CA THR A 235 14.77 3.45 8.78
C THR A 235 13.41 3.42 8.06
N HIS A 236 13.12 4.46 7.27
CA HIS A 236 11.87 4.62 6.54
C HIS A 236 12.09 5.43 5.26
N GLY A 237 11.18 5.26 4.31
CA GLY A 237 11.06 6.06 3.09
C GLY A 237 9.66 6.64 2.98
N TYR A 238 9.37 7.27 1.84
CA TYR A 238 8.07 7.86 1.59
C TYR A 238 7.54 7.42 0.23
N ALA A 239 6.31 6.97 0.21
CA ALA A 239 5.62 6.57 -1.01
C ALA A 239 4.29 7.33 -1.12
N PRO A 240 3.76 7.52 -2.34
CA PRO A 240 2.39 7.99 -2.51
C PRO A 240 1.41 7.19 -1.63
N PRO A 241 0.26 7.77 -1.22
CA PRO A 241 -0.82 7.07 -0.51
C PRO A 241 -1.57 6.11 -1.47
N MET A 242 -0.80 5.25 -2.13
CA MET A 242 -1.22 4.33 -3.18
C MET A 242 -0.62 2.96 -2.87
N GLY A 243 -1.23 1.96 -3.46
CA GLY A 243 -0.91 0.55 -3.25
C GLY A 243 -2.17 -0.28 -3.28
N THR A 244 -1.99 -1.58 -3.22
CA THR A 244 -3.08 -2.54 -3.26
C THR A 244 -3.61 -2.72 -1.84
N PHE A 245 -4.83 -2.23 -1.60
CA PHE A 245 -5.43 -2.13 -0.25
C PHE A 245 -5.44 -3.43 0.53
N ASP A 246 -5.57 -4.57 -0.14
CA ASP A 246 -5.53 -5.91 0.46
C ASP A 246 -4.22 -6.27 1.16
N TYR A 247 -3.12 -5.66 0.72
CA TYR A 247 -1.76 -5.95 1.20
C TYR A 247 -1.20 -4.80 2.05
N LEU A 248 -2.00 -3.76 2.33
CA LEU A 248 -1.55 -2.62 3.14
C LEU A 248 -1.54 -2.96 4.63
N PRO A 249 -0.43 -2.71 5.34
CA PRO A 249 -0.39 -2.88 6.80
C PRO A 249 -1.24 -1.83 7.52
N PRO A 250 -1.70 -2.12 8.75
CA PRO A 250 -2.65 -1.28 9.48
C PRO A 250 -2.14 0.15 9.71
N GLU A 251 -0.84 0.34 9.95
CA GLU A 251 -0.28 1.67 10.16
C GLU A 251 -0.27 2.53 8.90
N ARG A 252 -0.20 1.94 7.69
CA ARG A 252 -0.24 2.72 6.44
C ARG A 252 -1.62 3.33 6.19
N TRP A 253 -2.68 2.73 6.73
CA TRP A 253 -4.03 3.31 6.72
C TRP A 253 -4.20 4.46 7.71
N ARG A 254 -3.34 4.58 8.73
CA ARG A 254 -3.42 5.64 9.74
C ARG A 254 -2.31 6.67 9.65
N ALA A 255 -1.31 6.39 8.82
CA ALA A 255 -0.16 7.24 8.68
C ALA A 255 -0.61 8.63 8.18
N PRO A 256 -0.12 9.72 8.83
CA PRO A 256 -0.37 11.06 8.35
C PRO A 256 0.09 11.20 6.90
N LEU A 257 -0.75 11.82 6.07
CA LEU A 257 -0.36 12.16 4.72
C LEU A 257 0.52 13.42 4.80
N GLY A 258 1.84 13.22 4.68
CA GLY A 258 2.80 14.30 4.57
C GLY A 258 3.10 14.66 3.12
N GLU A 259 3.83 15.75 2.93
CA GLU A 259 4.20 16.28 1.60
C GLU A 259 5.04 15.31 0.77
N ARG A 260 5.90 14.52 1.43
CA ARG A 260 6.70 13.47 0.77
C ARG A 260 5.89 12.20 0.49
N GLY A 261 4.65 12.15 0.96
CA GLY A 261 3.76 10.99 0.91
C GLY A 261 3.56 10.35 2.29
N VAL A 262 3.17 9.10 2.26
CA VAL A 262 2.97 8.26 3.45
C VAL A 262 4.29 7.59 3.80
N GLU A 263 4.62 7.58 5.08
CA GLU A 263 5.80 6.88 5.57
C GLU A 263 5.67 5.36 5.33
N VAL A 264 6.70 4.77 4.74
CA VAL A 264 6.77 3.33 4.43
C VAL A 264 8.08 2.76 4.98
N ARG A 265 8.00 1.55 5.53
CA ARG A 265 9.12 0.85 6.18
C ARG A 265 9.25 -0.56 5.61
N PRO A 266 10.42 -1.23 5.71
CA PRO A 266 10.58 -2.62 5.30
C PRO A 266 9.53 -3.57 5.90
N SER A 267 9.07 -3.29 7.13
CA SER A 267 8.00 -4.04 7.81
C SER A 267 6.63 -4.00 7.10
N ALA A 268 6.45 -3.12 6.11
CA ALA A 268 5.27 -3.10 5.24
C ALA A 268 5.32 -4.23 4.21
N ASP A 269 6.49 -4.50 3.63
CA ASP A 269 6.67 -5.64 2.73
C ASP A 269 6.54 -6.97 3.49
N ILE A 270 7.00 -7.01 4.74
CA ILE A 270 6.83 -8.18 5.63
C ILE A 270 5.35 -8.46 5.91
N TRP A 271 4.54 -7.41 6.12
CA TRP A 271 3.08 -7.58 6.26
C TRP A 271 2.47 -8.20 4.99
N ALA A 272 2.77 -7.61 3.82
CA ALA A 272 2.28 -8.10 2.54
C ALA A 272 2.70 -9.56 2.27
N LEU A 273 3.93 -9.92 2.65
CA LEU A 273 4.41 -11.31 2.62
C LEU A 273 3.55 -12.24 3.49
N GLY A 274 3.16 -11.81 4.69
CA GLY A 274 2.26 -12.57 5.57
C GLY A 274 0.89 -12.84 4.96
N ILE A 275 0.31 -11.85 4.27
CA ILE A 275 -0.94 -12.02 3.50
C ILE A 275 -0.72 -13.07 2.40
N MET A 276 0.34 -12.93 1.60
CA MET A 276 0.62 -13.87 0.50
C MET A 276 0.88 -15.30 0.98
N ILE A 277 1.58 -15.49 2.10
CA ILE A 277 1.75 -16.82 2.70
C ILE A 277 0.39 -17.44 2.99
N HIS A 278 -0.52 -16.69 3.61
CA HIS A 278 -1.86 -17.19 3.87
C HIS A 278 -2.59 -17.52 2.56
N GLU A 279 -2.64 -16.61 1.60
CA GLU A 279 -3.35 -16.80 0.33
C GLU A 279 -2.85 -18.03 -0.46
N VAL A 280 -1.54 -18.26 -0.49
CA VAL A 280 -0.95 -19.40 -1.20
C VAL A 280 -1.43 -20.73 -0.63
N PHE A 281 -1.54 -20.87 0.69
CA PHE A 281 -1.97 -22.13 1.31
C PHE A 281 -3.47 -22.22 1.60
N ALA A 282 -4.18 -21.09 1.61
CA ALA A 282 -5.62 -21.01 1.82
C ALA A 282 -6.40 -20.85 0.50
N ALA A 283 -5.83 -21.30 -0.62
CA ALA A 283 -6.46 -21.27 -1.95
C ALA A 283 -6.98 -19.87 -2.35
N GLY A 284 -6.17 -18.84 -2.12
CA GLY A 284 -6.48 -17.45 -2.44
C GLY A 284 -7.31 -16.72 -1.37
N ALA A 285 -7.71 -17.38 -0.29
CA ALA A 285 -8.46 -16.72 0.78
C ALA A 285 -7.58 -15.73 1.57
N SER A 286 -8.13 -14.53 1.82
CA SER A 286 -7.49 -13.52 2.68
C SER A 286 -7.62 -13.90 4.16
N PRO A 287 -6.58 -13.63 5.00
CA PRO A 287 -6.66 -13.83 6.46
C PRO A 287 -7.60 -12.85 7.16
N PHE A 288 -7.99 -11.77 6.46
CA PHE A 288 -8.95 -10.79 6.94
C PHE A 288 -10.29 -10.90 6.20
N PRO A 289 -11.42 -10.96 6.93
CA PRO A 289 -12.74 -11.10 6.31
C PRO A 289 -13.17 -9.84 5.57
N GLY A 290 -13.93 -10.03 4.49
CA GLY A 290 -14.53 -8.94 3.74
C GLY A 290 -14.59 -9.23 2.24
N ALA A 291 -15.73 -8.93 1.62
CA ALA A 291 -15.92 -9.12 0.18
C ALA A 291 -15.15 -8.09 -0.67
N THR A 292 -14.79 -6.94 -0.08
CA THR A 292 -14.09 -5.85 -0.78
C THR A 292 -12.76 -5.52 -0.09
N PRO A 293 -11.79 -4.94 -0.81
CA PRO A 293 -10.54 -4.51 -0.20
C PRO A 293 -10.72 -3.52 0.95
N MET A 294 -11.74 -2.66 0.86
CA MET A 294 -12.06 -1.70 1.92
C MET A 294 -12.59 -2.41 3.18
N ALA A 295 -13.44 -3.43 3.02
CA ALA A 295 -13.95 -4.21 4.14
C ALA A 295 -12.83 -5.02 4.82
N ARG A 296 -11.92 -5.61 4.03
CA ARG A 296 -10.73 -6.29 4.56
C ARG A 296 -9.78 -5.32 5.25
N GLY A 297 -9.59 -4.13 4.70
CA GLY A 297 -8.85 -3.05 5.36
C GLY A 297 -9.45 -2.68 6.73
N ALA A 298 -10.77 -2.58 6.85
CA ALA A 298 -11.44 -2.36 8.13
C ALA A 298 -11.21 -3.51 9.12
N ALA A 299 -11.32 -4.76 8.67
CA ALA A 299 -11.01 -5.93 9.51
C ALA A 299 -9.55 -5.97 9.98
N THR A 300 -8.61 -5.59 9.11
CA THR A 300 -7.19 -5.38 9.46
C THR A 300 -7.03 -4.36 10.58
N GLN A 301 -7.80 -3.26 10.57
CA GLN A 301 -7.79 -2.26 11.64
C GLN A 301 -8.32 -2.82 12.97
N GLU A 302 -9.45 -3.53 12.93
CA GLU A 302 -10.03 -4.15 14.13
C GLU A 302 -9.08 -5.16 14.75
N TYR A 303 -8.39 -5.95 13.93
CA TYR A 303 -7.35 -6.86 14.38
C TYR A 303 -6.18 -6.10 15.02
N ALA A 304 -5.67 -5.06 14.35
CA ALA A 304 -4.53 -4.30 14.84
C ALA A 304 -4.81 -3.60 16.19
N GLU A 305 -6.07 -3.24 16.43
CA GLU A 305 -6.53 -2.62 17.67
C GLU A 305 -6.96 -3.64 18.74
N GLY A 306 -6.77 -4.94 18.48
CA GLY A 306 -7.08 -6.03 19.40
C GLY A 306 -8.59 -6.27 19.59
N ARG A 307 -9.44 -5.72 18.73
CA ARG A 307 -10.90 -5.92 18.76
C ARG A 307 -11.34 -7.18 18.03
N ALA A 308 -10.50 -7.71 17.15
CA ALA A 308 -10.73 -8.98 16.46
C ALA A 308 -9.47 -9.85 16.52
N PRO A 309 -9.58 -11.19 16.55
CA PRO A 309 -8.43 -12.07 16.45
C PRO A 309 -7.96 -12.21 15.00
N LEU A 310 -6.67 -12.51 14.81
CA LEU A 310 -6.16 -12.98 13.51
C LEU A 310 -6.74 -14.38 13.24
N ARG A 311 -7.38 -14.57 12.09
CA ARG A 311 -7.95 -15.85 11.68
C ARG A 311 -7.17 -16.40 10.50
N LEU A 312 -6.19 -17.25 10.80
CA LEU A 312 -5.46 -17.98 9.77
C LEU A 312 -6.12 -19.34 9.54
N ASP A 313 -6.42 -19.65 8.28
CA ASP A 313 -7.13 -20.85 7.86
C ASP A 313 -6.44 -22.14 8.35
N SER A 314 -7.23 -23.14 8.74
CA SER A 314 -6.76 -24.48 9.08
C SER A 314 -6.00 -25.18 7.96
N ALA A 315 -6.28 -24.84 6.70
CA ALA A 315 -5.58 -25.32 5.52
C ALA A 315 -4.12 -24.85 5.48
N VAL A 316 -3.77 -23.71 6.10
CA VAL A 316 -2.39 -23.21 6.13
C VAL A 316 -1.54 -24.10 7.04
N PRO A 317 -0.49 -24.80 6.54
CA PRO A 317 0.28 -25.71 7.37
C PRO A 317 0.90 -25.02 8.59
N PRO A 318 1.05 -25.70 9.76
CA PRO A 318 1.40 -25.04 11.03
C PRO A 318 2.62 -24.13 10.99
N PHE A 319 3.66 -24.52 10.27
CA PHE A 319 4.86 -23.71 10.07
C PHE A 319 4.59 -22.43 9.29
N TRP A 320 3.89 -22.53 8.16
CA TRP A 320 3.54 -21.37 7.35
C TRP A 320 2.57 -20.46 8.08
N ARG A 321 1.68 -21.04 8.88
CA ARG A 321 0.77 -20.29 9.75
C ARG A 321 1.50 -19.50 10.81
N ALA A 322 2.50 -20.11 11.47
CA ALA A 322 3.35 -19.40 12.44
C ALA A 322 4.15 -18.28 11.77
N LEU A 323 4.72 -18.54 10.58
CA LEU A 323 5.48 -17.54 9.84
C LEU A 323 4.60 -16.39 9.34
N ALA A 324 3.39 -16.68 8.85
CA ALA A 324 2.39 -15.68 8.49
C ALA A 324 1.94 -14.87 9.71
N ALA A 325 1.74 -15.49 10.88
CA ALA A 325 1.37 -14.78 12.10
C ALA A 325 2.45 -13.77 12.54
N ASP A 326 3.73 -14.16 12.47
CA ASP A 326 4.86 -13.27 12.74
C ASP A 326 4.89 -12.09 11.76
N CYS A 327 4.72 -12.38 10.46
CA CYS A 327 4.63 -11.38 9.41
C CYS A 327 3.42 -10.43 9.58
N LEU A 328 2.32 -10.91 10.16
CA LEU A 328 1.09 -10.16 10.39
C LEU A 328 1.00 -9.55 11.79
N ALA A 329 2.11 -9.45 12.54
CA ALA A 329 2.05 -8.82 13.85
C ALA A 329 1.46 -7.39 13.76
N PRO A 330 0.62 -6.93 14.70
CA PRO A 330 -0.18 -5.70 14.55
C PRO A 330 0.60 -4.41 14.28
N THR A 331 1.78 -4.27 14.90
CA THR A 331 2.56 -3.02 14.86
C THR A 331 3.81 -3.19 14.02
N HIS A 332 4.25 -2.11 13.38
CA HIS A 332 5.50 -2.11 12.62
C HIS A 332 6.70 -2.53 13.50
N ALA A 333 6.74 -2.13 14.77
CA ALA A 333 7.83 -2.46 15.70
C ALA A 333 7.89 -3.95 16.02
N ALA A 334 6.73 -4.61 16.22
CA ALA A 334 6.69 -6.05 16.41
C ALA A 334 7.16 -6.79 15.14
N ARG A 335 6.67 -6.36 13.97
CA ARG A 335 7.07 -6.96 12.68
C ARG A 335 8.53 -6.72 12.32
N ALA A 336 9.13 -5.59 12.72
CA ALA A 336 10.51 -5.26 12.41
C ALA A 336 11.52 -6.28 12.97
N THR A 337 11.12 -7.12 13.93
CA THR A 337 11.93 -8.23 14.44
C THR A 337 12.02 -9.42 13.47
N HIS A 338 11.17 -9.45 12.43
CA HIS A 338 11.05 -10.51 11.44
C HIS A 338 11.51 -10.01 10.06
N THR A 339 12.81 -9.72 9.91
CA THR A 339 13.37 -9.27 8.62
C THR A 339 13.28 -10.36 7.55
N ALA A 340 13.34 -9.98 6.28
CA ALA A 340 13.33 -10.92 5.17
C ALA A 340 14.47 -11.96 5.28
N GLU A 341 15.65 -11.58 5.80
CA GLU A 341 16.75 -12.51 6.10
C GLU A 341 16.39 -13.52 7.19
N SER A 342 15.76 -13.05 8.29
CA SER A 342 15.38 -13.94 9.39
C SER A 342 14.32 -14.95 8.95
N LEU A 343 13.38 -14.54 8.09
CA LEU A 343 12.35 -15.38 7.53
C LEU A 343 12.96 -16.37 6.53
N LEU A 344 13.87 -15.91 5.66
CA LEU A 344 14.62 -16.77 4.76
C LEU A 344 15.36 -17.88 5.51
N ALA A 345 16.10 -17.53 6.58
CA ALA A 345 16.84 -18.48 7.39
C ALA A 345 15.94 -19.54 8.03
N ARG A 346 14.74 -19.16 8.48
CA ARG A 346 13.74 -20.11 9.02
C ARG A 346 13.19 -21.05 7.95
N ILE A 347 12.93 -20.54 6.75
CA ILE A 347 12.41 -21.33 5.62
C ILE A 347 13.48 -22.33 5.13
N THR A 348 14.72 -21.89 4.96
CA THR A 348 15.82 -22.75 4.47
C THR A 348 16.36 -23.69 5.54
N GLY A 349 16.38 -23.30 6.81
CA GLY A 349 16.78 -24.18 7.92
C GLY A 349 15.91 -25.43 8.03
N ARG A 350 14.63 -25.35 7.66
CA ARG A 350 13.72 -26.50 7.63
C ARG A 350 14.03 -27.48 6.49
N ARG A 351 14.52 -26.99 5.35
CA ARG A 351 14.98 -27.83 4.23
C ARG A 351 16.14 -28.72 4.69
N ALA A 352 17.07 -28.18 5.48
CA ALA A 352 18.20 -28.94 6.02
C ALA A 352 17.77 -30.03 7.03
N SER A 353 16.82 -29.73 7.92
CA SER A 353 16.29 -30.75 8.85
C SER A 353 15.46 -31.84 8.18
N ALA A 354 14.73 -31.54 7.10
CA ALA A 354 13.96 -32.55 6.36
C ALA A 354 14.85 -33.51 5.54
N THR A 355 15.99 -33.03 5.01
CA THR A 355 16.95 -33.86 4.26
C THR A 355 17.86 -34.71 5.17
N THR A 356 17.94 -34.41 6.48
CA THR A 356 18.81 -35.13 7.44
C THR A 356 18.06 -36.21 8.23
N ALA A 357 16.82 -36.54 7.87
CA ALA A 357 16.14 -37.71 8.43
C ALA A 357 16.74 -39.00 7.82
N GLU A 358 17.84 -39.48 8.42
CA GLU A 358 18.30 -40.87 8.26
C GLU A 358 17.19 -41.84 8.70
N PRO A 359 17.08 -43.03 8.08
CA PRO A 359 16.13 -44.04 8.54
C PRO A 359 16.46 -44.44 9.99
N PRO A 360 15.48 -44.81 10.81
CA PRO A 360 15.74 -45.15 12.20
C PRO A 360 16.67 -46.37 12.24
N VAL A 361 17.93 -46.12 12.61
CA VAL A 361 18.88 -47.18 12.97
C VAL A 361 18.29 -47.91 14.17
N GLY A 362 18.14 -49.23 14.01
CA GLY A 362 17.55 -50.10 15.00
C GLY A 362 18.16 -49.94 16.39
N THR A 363 17.30 -50.10 17.40
CA THR A 363 17.63 -50.12 18.82
C THR A 363 18.89 -50.95 19.11
N PRO A 364 19.85 -50.43 19.89
CA PRO A 364 20.95 -51.23 20.40
C PRO A 364 20.41 -52.28 21.39
N VAL A 365 20.72 -53.54 21.13
CA VAL A 365 20.53 -54.65 22.08
C VAL A 365 21.62 -54.52 23.16
N GLU A 366 21.18 -54.42 24.41
CA GLU A 366 22.02 -54.35 25.61
C GLU A 366 22.61 -55.75 25.92
N PRO A 367 23.93 -55.90 26.15
CA PRO A 367 24.51 -57.16 26.60
C PRO A 367 24.42 -57.31 28.13
N PRO A 368 24.38 -58.55 28.66
CA PRO A 368 24.08 -58.81 30.07
C PRO A 368 25.25 -58.49 30.99
N ALA A 369 24.89 -58.14 32.22
CA ALA A 369 25.78 -57.75 33.31
C ALA A 369 26.70 -58.89 33.80
N GLU A 370 27.99 -58.57 33.96
CA GLU A 370 28.92 -59.32 34.79
C GLU A 370 29.49 -58.39 35.87
N THR A 371 29.21 -58.73 37.13
CA THR A 371 29.79 -58.09 38.33
C THR A 371 31.25 -58.54 38.53
N PRO A 372 32.13 -57.67 39.03
CA PRO A 372 32.70 -57.99 40.33
C PRO A 372 32.99 -56.81 41.28
N VAL A 373 32.63 -57.05 42.55
CA VAL A 373 33.38 -56.91 43.82
C VAL A 373 34.11 -55.61 44.18
N GLU A 374 33.78 -55.15 45.39
CA GLU A 374 34.25 -54.03 46.21
C GLU A 374 35.76 -53.72 46.19
N THR A 375 36.08 -52.43 46.28
CA THR A 375 37.09 -51.98 47.27
C THR A 375 36.71 -50.60 47.83
N LEU A 376 36.62 -50.56 49.16
CA LEU A 376 36.26 -49.45 50.02
C LEU A 376 37.49 -48.55 50.28
N VAL A 377 37.39 -47.23 50.10
CA VAL A 377 38.23 -46.25 50.81
C VAL A 377 37.42 -44.97 51.07
N GLU A 378 37.16 -44.69 52.36
CA GLU A 378 36.66 -43.42 52.95
C GLU A 378 37.72 -42.31 52.75
N ALA A 379 37.46 -41.01 52.62
CA ALA A 379 36.81 -40.02 53.49
C ALA A 379 37.09 -38.66 52.77
N THR A 380 36.49 -37.48 52.99
CA THR A 380 35.95 -36.81 54.16
C THR A 380 34.94 -35.74 53.70
N VAL A 381 33.94 -35.53 54.54
CA VAL A 381 32.91 -34.49 54.50
C VAL A 381 33.50 -33.11 54.81
N GLU A 382 33.09 -32.07 54.08
CA GLU A 382 32.91 -30.76 54.69
C GLU A 382 31.67 -30.04 54.13
N THR A 383 30.79 -29.73 55.07
CA THR A 383 29.44 -29.18 54.95
C THR A 383 29.45 -27.66 54.79
N GLY A 384 28.50 -27.13 54.01
CA GLY A 384 28.16 -25.71 54.09
C GLY A 384 27.16 -25.22 53.04
N HIS A 385 25.87 -25.47 53.24
CA HIS A 385 24.81 -24.61 52.69
C HIS A 385 24.32 -23.66 53.79
N PRO A 386 23.88 -22.45 53.43
CA PRO A 386 22.46 -22.20 53.68
C PRO A 386 21.72 -21.46 52.54
N VAL A 387 20.63 -22.09 52.11
CA VAL A 387 19.24 -21.59 52.06
C VAL A 387 18.95 -20.15 51.62
N MET A 388 18.28 -20.07 50.46
CA MET A 388 17.18 -19.19 50.00
C MET A 388 17.02 -17.77 50.57
N ARG A 389 16.93 -16.81 49.63
CA ARG A 389 15.89 -15.76 49.71
C ARG A 389 15.52 -15.17 48.34
N ARG A 390 14.37 -15.60 47.80
CA ARG A 390 13.60 -14.88 46.77
C ARG A 390 13.27 -13.48 47.28
N ARG A 391 13.63 -12.42 46.54
CA ARG A 391 13.15 -11.06 46.80
C ARG A 391 12.41 -10.50 45.59
N ARG A 392 11.08 -10.49 45.70
CA ARG A 392 10.17 -9.69 44.87
C ARG A 392 10.55 -8.21 44.97
N ARG A 393 10.61 -7.48 43.86
CA ARG A 393 10.52 -6.02 43.85
C ARG A 393 9.28 -5.60 43.05
N ARG A 394 8.31 -5.02 43.74
CA ARG A 394 7.20 -4.25 43.17
C ARG A 394 7.53 -2.76 43.29
N ALA A 395 7.30 -2.06 42.18
CA ALA A 395 6.80 -0.69 41.99
C ALA A 395 7.46 0.50 42.71
N ARG A 396 7.68 1.58 41.96
CA ARG A 396 6.91 2.83 42.10
C ARG A 396 7.11 3.77 40.90
N ALA A 397 5.98 4.21 40.36
CA ALA A 397 5.82 5.34 39.46
C ALA A 397 5.76 6.64 40.27
N THR A 398 6.19 7.75 39.68
CA THR A 398 5.92 9.10 40.16
C THR A 398 5.50 9.98 38.99
N LEU A 399 4.23 10.38 39.03
CA LEU A 399 3.68 11.57 38.39
C LEU A 399 4.05 12.80 39.26
N ALA A 400 4.31 13.93 38.62
CA ALA A 400 4.06 15.24 39.23
C ALA A 400 3.69 16.23 38.13
N ALA A 401 2.46 16.73 38.22
CA ALA A 401 1.97 17.94 37.58
C ALA A 401 1.52 18.88 38.71
N VAL A 402 1.66 20.20 38.53
CA VAL A 402 0.67 21.25 38.85
C VAL A 402 1.27 22.62 38.46
N ALA A 403 0.39 23.44 37.88
CA ALA A 403 0.58 24.77 37.32
C ALA A 403 0.42 25.91 38.35
N VAL A 404 0.73 27.16 37.95
CA VAL A 404 -0.21 28.30 37.75
C VAL A 404 0.53 29.66 37.63
N CYS A 405 -0.08 30.52 36.83
CA CYS A 405 0.27 31.82 36.24
C CYS A 405 0.64 32.99 37.17
N THR A 406 1.36 33.98 36.60
CA THR A 406 1.05 35.42 36.79
C THR A 406 1.35 36.26 35.53
N VAL A 407 0.51 37.28 35.37
CA VAL A 407 0.33 38.24 34.27
C VAL A 407 1.39 39.36 34.26
N GLY A 408 1.70 39.91 33.09
CA GLY A 408 2.39 41.20 32.94
C GLY A 408 2.11 41.84 31.58
N ALA A 409 1.27 42.86 31.55
CA ALA A 409 0.92 43.67 30.40
C ALA A 409 2.07 44.60 29.97
N ALA A 410 2.21 44.85 28.67
CA ALA A 410 2.85 46.06 28.16
C ALA A 410 2.16 46.50 26.87
N ILE A 411 1.45 47.62 27.00
CA ILE A 411 0.86 48.43 25.93
C ILE A 411 1.98 49.33 25.39
N TRP A 412 2.11 49.45 24.07
CA TRP A 412 2.54 50.71 23.45
C TRP A 412 2.01 50.87 22.01
N PRO A 413 1.38 52.01 21.66
CA PRO A 413 0.92 52.35 20.32
C PRO A 413 1.80 53.42 19.64
N TYR A 414 1.83 53.41 18.30
CA TYR A 414 2.10 54.57 17.43
C TYR A 414 1.26 54.32 16.15
N ALA A 415 0.16 55.02 15.88
CA ALA A 415 -0.03 56.44 15.57
C ALA A 415 0.40 56.82 14.14
N VAL A 416 -0.64 56.96 13.29
CA VAL A 416 -0.96 58.03 12.32
C VAL A 416 0.12 58.54 11.35
N GLY A 417 -0.25 58.59 10.07
CA GLY A 417 0.36 59.47 9.07
C GLY A 417 -0.42 59.44 7.75
N ASP A 418 -1.13 60.54 7.49
CA ASP A 418 -2.08 60.80 6.40
C ASP A 418 -1.54 60.69 4.97
N GLY A 419 -2.45 60.62 3.99
CA GLY A 419 -2.15 61.13 2.66
C GLY A 419 -3.09 60.76 1.51
N VAL A 420 -3.93 61.73 1.14
CA VAL A 420 -4.40 62.03 -0.23
C VAL A 420 -5.71 61.37 -0.70
N ALA A 421 -6.81 61.99 -0.26
CA ALA A 421 -7.75 62.81 -1.04
C ALA A 421 -8.06 62.48 -2.52
N GLY A 422 -9.38 62.50 -2.79
CA GLY A 422 -9.97 62.85 -4.09
C GLY A 422 -11.22 62.02 -4.39
N THR A 423 -12.42 62.39 -3.92
CA THR A 423 -13.47 63.16 -4.66
C THR A 423 -13.94 62.44 -5.93
N HIS A 424 -15.22 62.25 -6.28
CA HIS A 424 -16.55 62.71 -5.86
C HIS A 424 -17.55 61.73 -6.51
N GLY A 425 -18.77 61.61 -5.99
CA GLY A 425 -19.83 60.92 -6.75
C GLY A 425 -21.04 60.50 -5.93
N THR A 426 -21.67 61.47 -5.28
CA THR A 426 -22.97 61.36 -4.63
C THR A 426 -24.07 60.98 -5.61
N HIS A 427 -24.91 60.01 -5.25
CA HIS A 427 -26.36 60.10 -5.46
C HIS A 427 -27.07 59.41 -4.28
N ALA A 428 -27.54 60.25 -3.36
CA ALA A 428 -28.64 59.94 -2.46
C ALA A 428 -29.96 60.19 -3.20
N ALA A 429 -31.00 59.43 -2.88
CA ALA A 429 -32.33 60.01 -2.68
C ALA A 429 -33.28 59.04 -1.96
N HIS A 430 -33.83 59.60 -0.90
CA HIS A 430 -34.86 59.14 0.02
C HIS A 430 -36.23 58.81 -0.58
N GLY A 431 -36.99 58.05 0.23
CA GLY A 431 -38.44 58.19 0.41
C GLY A 431 -39.11 56.82 0.50
N THR A 432 -40.04 56.48 1.41
CA THR A 432 -40.76 57.21 2.47
C THR A 432 -41.53 56.16 3.30
N SER A 433 -41.85 56.54 4.53
CA SER A 433 -42.74 55.97 5.57
C SER A 433 -44.00 55.18 5.18
N GLY A 434 -44.40 54.22 6.04
CA GLY A 434 -45.77 53.70 6.17
C GLY A 434 -45.94 52.52 7.16
N THR A 435 -46.78 52.68 8.18
CA THR A 435 -46.92 51.94 9.47
C THR A 435 -47.78 50.64 9.42
N PRO A 436 -48.05 49.90 10.54
CA PRO A 436 -47.82 48.46 10.66
C PRO A 436 -49.08 47.56 10.64
N GLY A 437 -48.91 46.30 10.25
CA GLY A 437 -49.94 45.25 10.30
C GLY A 437 -49.47 43.97 11.01
N HIS A 438 -50.33 43.44 11.86
CA HIS A 438 -50.15 42.31 12.79
C HIS A 438 -49.83 40.94 12.14
N PRO A 439 -49.39 39.93 12.94
CA PRO A 439 -48.55 38.83 12.48
C PRO A 439 -49.34 37.71 11.81
N GLY A 440 -49.23 37.62 10.49
CA GLY A 440 -49.56 36.41 9.74
C GLY A 440 -48.28 35.64 9.45
N LYS A 441 -48.14 34.43 10.00
CA LYS A 441 -47.19 33.43 9.48
C LYS A 441 -47.52 33.21 8.00
N PRO A 442 -46.54 33.36 7.10
CA PRO A 442 -46.10 32.16 6.37
C PRO A 442 -44.61 32.18 6.03
N GLY A 443 -44.05 31.00 5.72
CA GLY A 443 -42.90 30.92 4.83
C GLY A 443 -41.65 30.26 5.42
N VAL A 444 -41.44 29.01 5.01
CA VAL A 444 -40.30 28.64 4.15
C VAL A 444 -38.94 29.26 4.48
N ALA A 445 -38.01 28.36 4.82
CA ALA A 445 -36.56 28.48 4.68
C ALA A 445 -35.87 29.65 5.41
N ALA A 446 -35.36 29.36 6.61
CA ALA A 446 -34.08 29.93 7.00
C ALA A 446 -33.01 29.35 6.06
N ALA A 447 -32.87 29.96 4.88
CA ALA A 447 -31.62 29.87 4.14
C ALA A 447 -30.57 30.55 5.01
N GLU A 448 -29.91 29.77 5.88
CA GLU A 448 -28.67 30.18 6.55
C GLU A 448 -27.77 30.82 5.50
N ALA A 449 -27.21 31.98 5.83
CA ALA A 449 -26.33 32.76 4.97
C ALA A 449 -25.09 31.93 4.58
N ALA A 450 -25.27 31.11 3.56
CA ALA A 450 -24.25 30.20 3.07
C ALA A 450 -23.21 31.04 2.35
N GLY A 451 -22.01 31.09 2.91
CA GLY A 451 -20.87 31.71 2.25
C GLY A 451 -20.42 30.87 1.06
N ARG A 452 -19.57 31.46 0.22
CA ARG A 452 -18.81 30.74 -0.79
C ARG A 452 -17.33 30.95 -0.52
N LEU A 453 -16.54 29.92 -0.73
CA LEU A 453 -15.09 30.01 -0.79
C LEU A 453 -14.57 29.26 -1.99
N ARG A 454 -13.40 29.67 -2.45
CA ARG A 454 -12.61 29.00 -3.47
C ARG A 454 -11.52 28.18 -2.83
N VAL A 455 -11.48 26.90 -3.16
CA VAL A 455 -10.42 26.01 -2.74
C VAL A 455 -9.09 26.47 -3.32
N PHE A 456 -8.08 26.56 -2.47
CA PHE A 456 -6.73 26.94 -2.82
C PHE A 456 -5.78 25.80 -2.46
N ASN A 457 -5.21 25.18 -3.50
CA ASN A 457 -4.05 24.30 -3.33
C ASN A 457 -2.76 25.15 -3.31
N ALA A 458 -1.90 24.97 -2.28
CA ALA A 458 -0.66 25.74 -2.16
C ALA A 458 0.46 25.21 -3.07
N GLU A 459 0.36 24.01 -3.61
CA GLU A 459 1.28 23.54 -4.64
C GLU A 459 1.09 24.31 -5.95
N LEU A 460 2.13 25.03 -6.39
CA LEU A 460 2.08 25.83 -7.62
C LEU A 460 1.69 24.98 -8.84
N SER A 461 2.17 23.73 -8.90
CA SER A 461 1.83 22.79 -9.99
C SER A 461 0.36 22.39 -10.03
N CYS A 462 -0.41 22.64 -8.97
CA CYS A 462 -1.82 22.27 -8.88
C CYS A 462 -2.79 23.45 -9.12
N ARG A 463 -2.31 24.69 -9.17
CA ARG A 463 -3.16 25.89 -9.26
C ARG A 463 -3.71 26.16 -10.67
N GLY A 464 -2.92 25.87 -11.70
CA GLY A 464 -3.33 26.08 -13.10
C GLY A 464 -4.14 24.94 -13.72
N ARG A 465 -4.62 23.99 -12.92
CA ARG A 465 -5.06 22.66 -13.38
C ARG A 465 -6.57 22.46 -13.31
N THR A 466 -7.24 22.40 -14.45
CA THR A 466 -8.70 22.21 -14.58
C THR A 466 -9.14 20.74 -14.63
N ASP A 467 -8.20 19.81 -14.77
CA ASP A 467 -8.35 18.38 -15.06
C ASP A 467 -8.65 17.45 -13.84
N ARG A 468 -9.14 18.01 -12.72
CA ARG A 468 -9.42 17.34 -11.41
C ARG A 468 -8.57 16.10 -10.98
N ASP A 469 -7.28 16.32 -10.71
CA ASP A 469 -6.31 15.60 -9.83
C ASP A 469 -6.72 14.55 -8.86
N PRO A 470 -6.51 13.26 -9.08
CA PRO A 470 -6.32 12.41 -7.91
C PRO A 470 -5.18 12.91 -6.98
N GLN A 471 -4.01 13.31 -7.49
CA GLN A 471 -2.84 13.79 -6.72
C GLN A 471 -2.98 15.20 -6.10
N CYS A 472 -3.39 16.21 -6.86
CA CYS A 472 -3.77 17.55 -6.38
C CYS A 472 -5.16 17.65 -5.73
N SER A 473 -5.89 16.54 -5.58
CA SER A 473 -7.16 16.59 -4.86
C SER A 473 -6.89 16.78 -3.39
N LEU A 474 -7.66 17.67 -2.78
CA LEU A 474 -7.66 17.85 -1.35
C LEU A 474 -8.80 17.00 -0.78
N GLY A 475 -8.49 16.28 0.28
CA GLY A 475 -9.48 15.61 1.10
C GLY A 475 -10.30 16.63 1.88
N LEU A 476 -11.55 16.28 2.14
CA LEU A 476 -12.37 17.01 3.09
C LEU A 476 -12.49 16.15 4.34
N ALA A 477 -12.17 16.72 5.51
CA ALA A 477 -12.17 15.97 6.74
C ALA A 477 -13.58 15.62 7.20
N ILE A 478 -13.73 14.44 7.80
CA ILE A 478 -14.95 13.96 8.42
C ILE A 478 -15.16 14.68 9.76
N ASP A 479 -14.10 14.77 10.57
CA ASP A 479 -14.06 15.44 11.86
C ASP A 479 -12.83 16.38 11.93
N PRO A 480 -13.02 17.71 12.09
CA PRO A 480 -11.94 18.70 12.11
C PRO A 480 -11.17 18.69 13.44
N LEU A 481 -11.62 17.94 14.45
CA LEU A 481 -10.94 17.76 15.74
C LEU A 481 -10.02 16.53 15.77
N ARG A 482 -10.08 15.67 14.74
CA ARG A 482 -9.26 14.46 14.62
C ARG A 482 -8.06 14.68 13.68
N PRO A 483 -6.99 13.85 13.80
CA PRO A 483 -5.88 13.87 12.86
C PRO A 483 -6.35 13.75 11.40
N TYR A 484 -5.65 14.45 10.50
CA TYR A 484 -5.97 14.46 9.08
C TYR A 484 -5.30 13.28 8.36
N THR A 485 -5.98 12.13 8.42
CA THR A 485 -5.55 10.82 7.91
C THR A 485 -6.55 10.28 6.88
N ILE A 486 -6.21 9.20 6.15
CA ILE A 486 -7.08 8.64 5.10
C ILE A 486 -8.40 8.07 5.64
N ASP A 487 -8.46 7.66 6.91
CA ASP A 487 -9.71 7.23 7.57
C ASP A 487 -10.61 8.38 8.06
N ASN A 488 -10.07 9.60 8.13
CA ASN A 488 -10.80 10.80 8.57
C ASN A 488 -11.13 11.75 7.41
N VAL A 489 -11.18 11.26 6.16
CA VAL A 489 -11.58 12.04 4.99
C VAL A 489 -12.77 11.40 4.28
N VAL A 490 -13.71 12.23 3.81
CA VAL A 490 -14.81 11.72 2.98
C VAL A 490 -14.28 11.29 1.60
N PRO A 491 -14.95 10.35 0.92
CA PRO A 491 -14.60 9.97 -0.45
C PRO A 491 -14.69 11.14 -1.44
N THR A 492 -15.56 12.13 -1.16
CA THR A 492 -15.72 13.33 -1.98
C THR A 492 -14.45 14.20 -1.93
N ARG A 493 -13.88 14.46 -3.10
CA ARG A 493 -12.63 15.22 -3.26
C ARG A 493 -12.89 16.63 -3.81
N VAL A 494 -12.00 17.57 -3.50
CA VAL A 494 -12.05 18.95 -4.01
C VAL A 494 -10.72 19.38 -4.61
N TRP A 495 -10.74 20.39 -5.47
CA TRP A 495 -9.58 20.84 -6.27
C TRP A 495 -9.40 22.34 -6.20
N HIS A 496 -8.18 22.80 -6.49
CA HIS A 496 -7.91 24.23 -6.65
C HIS A 496 -8.94 24.86 -7.61
N GLY A 497 -9.51 25.98 -7.20
CA GLY A 497 -10.51 26.71 -7.96
C GLY A 497 -11.96 26.29 -7.69
N ASP A 498 -12.19 25.14 -7.05
CA ASP A 498 -13.55 24.70 -6.69
C ASP A 498 -14.24 25.72 -5.80
N GLU A 499 -15.47 26.08 -6.16
CA GLU A 499 -16.33 26.89 -5.30
C GLU A 499 -17.15 25.98 -4.40
N LEU A 500 -16.91 26.09 -3.10
CA LEU A 500 -17.64 25.34 -2.09
C LEU A 500 -18.62 26.26 -1.38
N THR A 501 -19.81 25.72 -1.11
CA THR A 501 -20.78 26.37 -0.24
C THR A 501 -20.38 26.07 1.21
N VAL A 502 -20.23 27.10 2.02
CA VAL A 502 -19.84 27.00 3.43
C VAL A 502 -20.94 27.46 4.34
N ASP A 503 -21.11 26.73 5.44
CA ASP A 503 -22.09 27.07 6.47
C ASP A 503 -21.51 27.96 7.54
N CYS A 504 -20.32 27.59 8.04
CA CYS A 504 -19.74 28.17 9.23
C CYS A 504 -18.24 27.90 9.34
N LEU A 505 -17.58 28.64 10.22
CA LEU A 505 -16.15 28.53 10.55
C LEU A 505 -15.96 27.91 11.94
N LEU A 506 -15.11 26.91 12.08
CA LEU A 506 -14.59 26.43 13.36
C LEU A 506 -13.19 27.01 13.58
N PRO A 507 -12.97 27.94 14.52
CA PRO A 507 -11.69 28.61 14.66
C PRO A 507 -10.61 27.78 15.40
N GLN A 508 -11.00 26.74 16.14
CA GLN A 508 -10.06 25.87 16.87
C GLN A 508 -10.34 24.37 16.61
N GLY A 509 -9.80 23.86 15.50
CA GLY A 509 -9.68 22.44 15.21
C GLY A 509 -8.23 21.95 15.24
N MET A 510 -8.00 20.74 14.71
CA MET A 510 -6.67 20.16 14.57
C MET A 510 -5.83 21.04 13.63
N PRO A 511 -4.67 21.57 14.07
CA PRO A 511 -3.83 22.40 13.21
C PRO A 511 -3.32 21.64 11.98
N ILE A 512 -3.42 22.29 10.82
CA ILE A 512 -2.87 21.82 9.54
C ILE A 512 -1.85 22.84 9.04
N ILE A 513 -0.74 22.34 8.53
CA ILE A 513 0.30 23.12 7.87
C ILE A 513 0.19 22.86 6.36
N ASP A 514 0.23 23.91 5.54
CA ASP A 514 0.29 23.79 4.08
C ASP A 514 1.73 23.75 3.56
N GLU A 515 1.88 23.61 2.24
CA GLU A 515 3.17 23.46 1.55
C GLU A 515 4.03 24.75 1.54
N ALA A 516 3.56 25.82 2.19
CA ALA A 516 4.27 27.09 2.36
C ALA A 516 4.50 27.42 3.84
N ASP A 517 4.52 26.41 4.71
CA ASP A 517 4.68 26.51 6.17
C ASP A 517 3.59 27.39 6.84
N THR A 518 2.46 27.60 6.18
CA THR A 518 1.34 28.33 6.78
C THR A 518 0.52 27.37 7.63
N GLN A 519 0.50 27.60 8.94
CA GLN A 519 -0.30 26.81 9.87
C GLN A 519 -1.66 27.47 10.15
N SER A 520 -2.72 26.68 10.19
CA SER A 520 -4.02 27.12 10.72
C SER A 520 -4.73 26.03 11.50
N ALA A 521 -5.34 26.43 12.61
CA ALA A 521 -6.30 25.63 13.35
C ALA A 521 -7.76 25.87 12.89
N ALA A 522 -7.99 26.77 11.93
CA ALA A 522 -9.32 27.11 11.48
C ALA A 522 -9.81 26.15 10.38
N TRP A 523 -11.10 25.82 10.40
CA TRP A 523 -11.75 24.91 9.46
C TRP A 523 -13.11 25.44 9.00
N TYR A 524 -13.42 25.29 7.73
CA TYR A 524 -14.70 25.66 7.13
C TYR A 524 -15.58 24.42 6.97
N ARG A 525 -16.82 24.46 7.47
CA ARG A 525 -17.80 23.40 7.20
C ARG A 525 -18.39 23.62 5.81
N VAL A 526 -18.13 22.68 4.90
CA VAL A 526 -18.57 22.73 3.51
C VAL A 526 -19.74 21.78 3.27
N ARG A 527 -20.69 22.20 2.44
CA ARG A 527 -21.78 21.34 1.96
C ARG A 527 -21.28 20.47 0.82
N LEU A 528 -21.58 19.18 0.89
CA LEU A 528 -21.24 18.23 -0.16
C LEU A 528 -22.40 18.09 -1.18
N PRO A 529 -22.12 17.68 -2.42
CA PRO A 529 -23.16 17.40 -3.41
C PRO A 529 -24.16 16.35 -2.94
N ARG A 530 -25.41 16.47 -3.40
CA ARG A 530 -26.46 15.46 -3.13
C ARG A 530 -25.99 14.08 -3.61
N GLY A 531 -26.18 13.06 -2.78
CA GLY A 531 -25.69 11.69 -3.03
C GLY A 531 -24.32 11.38 -2.40
N SER A 532 -23.65 12.36 -1.78
CA SER A 532 -22.47 12.10 -0.96
C SER A 532 -22.84 11.30 0.29
N ALA A 533 -21.95 10.42 0.76
CA ALA A 533 -22.15 9.60 1.96
C ALA A 533 -22.42 10.43 3.23
N ARG A 534 -22.00 11.71 3.24
CA ARG A 534 -22.31 12.70 4.26
C ARG A 534 -22.82 13.99 3.60
N PRO A 535 -23.71 14.75 4.26
CA PRO A 535 -24.21 16.03 3.73
C PRO A 535 -23.16 17.15 3.85
N THR A 536 -22.22 17.04 4.78
CA THR A 536 -21.19 18.04 5.05
C THR A 536 -19.84 17.38 5.35
N ALA A 537 -18.76 18.15 5.16
CA ALA A 537 -17.41 17.82 5.55
C ALA A 537 -16.64 19.12 5.89
N TRP A 538 -15.34 19.02 6.15
CA TRP A 538 -14.53 20.15 6.63
C TRP A 538 -13.33 20.41 5.73
N LEU A 539 -13.15 21.68 5.35
CA LEU A 539 -11.98 22.16 4.62
C LEU A 539 -11.05 22.95 5.57
N PRO A 540 -9.76 22.62 5.67
CA PRO A 540 -8.82 23.43 6.46
C PRO A 540 -8.71 24.85 5.90
N ALA A 541 -8.61 25.87 6.74
CA ALA A 541 -8.51 27.26 6.31
C ALA A 541 -7.24 27.57 5.51
N VAL A 542 -6.17 26.79 5.68
CA VAL A 542 -4.97 26.88 4.83
C VAL A 542 -5.24 26.52 3.37
N ARG A 543 -6.36 25.84 3.09
CA ARG A 543 -6.79 25.43 1.74
C ARG A 543 -7.75 26.43 1.08
N THR A 544 -7.73 27.68 1.51
CA THR A 544 -8.45 28.80 0.88
C THR A 544 -7.65 30.09 1.08
N LYS A 545 -7.79 31.05 0.15
CA LYS A 545 -7.36 32.44 0.36
C LYS A 545 -8.53 33.38 0.59
N ASP A 546 -9.75 32.86 0.47
CA ASP A 546 -10.96 33.61 0.76
C ASP A 546 -11.20 33.66 2.27
N HIS A 547 -11.67 34.82 2.74
CA HIS A 547 -12.07 35.05 4.12
C HIS A 547 -13.54 35.47 4.18
N PRO A 548 -14.48 34.56 3.82
CA PRO A 548 -15.90 34.92 3.78
C PRO A 548 -16.40 35.21 5.20
N ARG A 549 -17.22 36.25 5.34
CA ARG A 549 -17.91 36.55 6.60
C ARG A 549 -19.04 35.53 6.80
N ILE A 550 -18.78 34.49 7.58
CA ILE A 550 -19.70 33.41 7.92
C ILE A 550 -19.77 33.24 9.43
N PRO A 551 -20.89 32.73 9.98
CA PRO A 551 -21.01 32.49 11.42
C PRO A 551 -20.01 31.44 11.91
N GLU A 552 -19.68 31.48 13.20
CA GLU A 552 -18.94 30.39 13.83
C GLU A 552 -19.81 29.14 13.95
N CYS A 553 -19.20 27.97 13.76
CA CYS A 553 -19.90 26.71 13.92
C CYS A 553 -20.28 26.51 15.39
N PRO A 554 -21.45 25.92 15.68
CA PRO A 554 -21.73 25.40 17.01
C PRO A 554 -20.59 24.46 17.40
N ARG A 555 -20.04 24.62 18.62
CA ARG A 555 -18.94 23.77 19.10
C ARG A 555 -19.31 22.30 18.88
N PRO A 556 -18.47 21.50 18.17
CA PRO A 556 -18.79 20.11 17.93
C PRO A 556 -18.97 19.40 19.26
N ALA A 557 -20.11 18.71 19.46
CA ALA A 557 -20.17 17.70 20.50
C ALA A 557 -19.18 16.60 20.12
N SER A 558 -18.26 16.25 21.02
CA SER A 558 -17.32 15.16 20.80
C SER A 558 -18.11 13.89 20.46
N VAL A 559 -17.96 13.39 19.23
CA VAL A 559 -18.53 12.10 18.84
C VAL A 559 -17.72 11.04 19.59
N ARG A 560 -18.37 10.30 20.50
CA ARG A 560 -17.77 9.16 21.22
C ARG A 560 -17.60 7.97 20.30
#